data_AF-A0A522RP25-F1
#
_entry.id   AF-A0A522RP25-F1
#
_cell.length_a   1.000
_cell.length_b   1.000
_cell.length_c   1.000
_cell.angle_alpha   90.00
_cell.angle_beta   90.00
_cell.angle_gamma   90.00
#
_symmetry.space_group_name_H-M   'P 1'
#
loop_
_entity.id
_entity.type
_entity.pdbx_description
1 polymer ?
#
loop_
_entity_poly.entity_id
_entity_poly.type
_entity_poly.pdbx_seq_one_letter_code
_entity_poly.pdbx_strand_id
1 'polypeptide(L)'
;MNKVQQRNLSRRAQTGQTVIGALLALVIFGALIFYATSKYVEAQRDSNADSAVSDVQTLLHNSDTTYSSLPSCGGGLTTNCGYWNVTAQSLITAGDVPASMISPGANALTSRFGTPVKVTPSFVLNQNDAIQLQFEVPATECARFATGVASDVDVLNIGGTQVQNMVAGSGLNLASLGQRCKAGAGTVTIQLVHML
;
A
#
# COMPACT_ATOMS: atom_id res chain seq x y z
N MET A 1 -15.47 -51.10 -62.29
CA MET A 1 -14.83 -50.80 -60.99
C MET A 1 -14.72 -49.29 -60.78
N ASN A 2 -15.18 -48.84 -59.61
CA ASN A 2 -14.70 -47.68 -58.82
C ASN A 2 -14.63 -46.26 -59.39
N LYS A 3 -15.67 -45.45 -59.07
CA LYS A 3 -15.51 -44.01 -58.76
C LYS A 3 -16.19 -43.55 -57.46
N VAL A 4 -17.04 -44.38 -56.85
CA VAL A 4 -17.80 -44.00 -55.64
C VAL A 4 -17.04 -44.30 -54.34
N GLN A 5 -16.11 -45.27 -54.32
CA GLN A 5 -15.38 -45.63 -53.11
C GLN A 5 -14.22 -44.68 -52.73
N GLN A 6 -13.72 -43.83 -53.64
CA GLN A 6 -12.56 -42.98 -53.34
C GLN A 6 -12.89 -41.66 -52.63
N ARG A 7 -14.15 -41.21 -52.57
CA ARG A 7 -14.51 -39.94 -51.90
C ARG A 7 -14.65 -40.03 -50.38
N ASN A 8 -14.76 -41.24 -49.80
CA ASN A 8 -15.01 -41.40 -48.37
C ASN A 8 -13.75 -41.56 -47.51
N LEU A 9 -12.57 -41.74 -48.12
CA LEU A 9 -11.32 -41.92 -47.36
C LEU A 9 -10.60 -40.60 -47.03
N SER A 10 -10.85 -39.49 -47.74
CA SER A 10 -10.17 -38.21 -47.43
C SER A 10 -10.80 -37.45 -46.26
N ARG A 11 -12.08 -37.68 -45.94
CA ARG A 11 -12.76 -36.96 -44.84
C ARG A 11 -12.42 -37.44 -43.44
N ARG A 12 -11.87 -38.66 -43.28
CA ARG A 12 -11.50 -39.21 -41.96
C ARG A 12 -10.11 -38.81 -41.46
N ALA A 13 -9.23 -38.32 -42.33
CA ALA A 13 -7.88 -37.90 -41.96
C ALA A 13 -7.80 -36.45 -41.43
N GLN A 14 -8.80 -35.61 -41.72
CA GLN A 14 -8.80 -34.18 -41.34
C GLN A 14 -9.31 -33.90 -39.93
N THR A 15 -10.06 -34.80 -39.30
CA THR A 15 -10.63 -34.58 -37.96
C THR A 15 -9.62 -34.79 -36.83
N GLY A 16 -8.51 -35.51 -37.06
CA GLY A 16 -7.46 -35.72 -36.04
C GLY A 16 -6.52 -34.53 -35.86
N GLN A 17 -6.20 -33.81 -36.95
CA GLN A 17 -5.32 -32.64 -36.90
C GLN A 17 -6.02 -31.38 -36.37
N THR A 18 -7.34 -31.24 -36.58
CA THR A 18 -8.10 -30.08 -36.07
C THR A 18 -8.31 -30.13 -34.56
N VAL A 19 -8.43 -31.31 -33.95
CA VAL A 19 -8.60 -31.45 -32.48
C VAL A 19 -7.30 -31.14 -31.74
N ILE A 20 -6.16 -31.62 -32.24
CA ILE A 20 -4.84 -31.32 -31.65
C ILE A 20 -4.53 -29.83 -31.80
N GLY A 21 -4.79 -29.23 -32.97
CA GLY A 21 -4.63 -27.80 -33.18
C GLY A 21 -5.53 -26.95 -32.27
N ALA A 22 -6.78 -27.37 -32.06
CA ALA A 22 -7.71 -26.68 -31.16
C ALA A 22 -7.29 -26.77 -29.68
N LEU A 23 -6.79 -27.93 -29.23
CA LEU A 23 -6.26 -28.09 -27.87
C LEU A 23 -5.02 -27.23 -27.63
N LEU A 24 -4.10 -27.19 -28.60
CA LEU A 24 -2.88 -26.40 -28.51
C LEU A 24 -3.18 -24.89 -28.51
N ALA A 25 -4.15 -24.46 -29.33
CA ALA A 25 -4.65 -23.09 -29.31
C ALA A 25 -5.28 -22.72 -27.96
N LEU A 26 -6.06 -23.60 -27.34
CA LEU A 26 -6.67 -23.38 -26.03
C LEU A 26 -5.62 -23.25 -24.91
N VAL A 27 -4.57 -24.06 -24.94
CA VAL A 27 -3.47 -23.98 -23.97
C VAL A 27 -2.71 -22.66 -24.12
N ILE A 28 -2.43 -22.22 -25.35
CA ILE A 28 -1.76 -20.94 -25.62
C ILE A 28 -2.64 -19.77 -25.17
N PHE A 29 -3.94 -19.78 -25.49
CA PHE A 29 -4.87 -18.75 -25.05
C PHE A 29 -5.01 -18.72 -23.53
N GLY A 30 -5.10 -19.87 -22.87
CA GLY A 30 -5.12 -19.95 -21.40
C GLY A 30 -3.86 -19.38 -20.76
N ALA A 31 -2.68 -19.70 -21.32
CA ALA A 31 -1.41 -19.16 -20.84
C ALA A 31 -1.32 -17.64 -21.05
N LEU A 32 -1.80 -17.12 -22.18
CA LEU A 32 -1.84 -15.68 -22.46
C LEU A 32 -2.79 -14.94 -21.51
N ILE A 33 -3.97 -15.49 -21.24
CA ILE A 33 -4.92 -14.90 -20.28
C ILE A 33 -4.30 -14.88 -18.88
N PHE A 34 -3.69 -15.99 -18.44
CA PHE A 34 -3.01 -16.05 -17.14
C PHE A 34 -1.83 -15.09 -17.03
N TYR A 35 -1.05 -14.93 -18.10
CA TYR A 35 0.03 -13.96 -18.16
C TYR A 35 -0.51 -12.51 -18.10
N ALA A 36 -1.55 -12.21 -18.87
CA ALA A 36 -2.17 -10.88 -18.88
C ALA A 36 -2.80 -10.53 -17.52
N THR A 37 -3.49 -11.48 -16.88
CA THR A 37 -4.09 -11.25 -15.56
C THR A 37 -3.02 -11.10 -14.47
N SER A 38 -1.95 -11.91 -14.50
CA SER A 38 -0.85 -11.75 -13.53
C SER A 38 -0.15 -10.40 -13.68
N LYS A 39 0.10 -9.93 -14.92
CA LYS A 39 0.66 -8.60 -15.18
C LYS A 39 -0.26 -7.46 -14.79
N TYR A 40 -1.56 -7.61 -15.01
CA TYR A 40 -2.56 -6.61 -14.60
C TYR A 40 -2.62 -6.47 -13.07
N VAL A 41 -2.59 -7.60 -12.34
CA VAL A 41 -2.57 -7.60 -10.87
C VAL A 41 -1.30 -6.96 -10.33
N GLU A 42 -0.13 -7.27 -10.90
CA GLU A 42 1.14 -6.60 -10.52
C GLU A 42 1.07 -5.08 -10.72
N ALA A 43 0.61 -4.62 -11.89
CA ALA A 43 0.50 -3.20 -12.20
C ALA A 43 -0.50 -2.46 -11.28
N GLN A 44 -1.61 -3.11 -10.93
CA GLN A 44 -2.58 -2.53 -10.00
C GLN A 44 -2.03 -2.39 -8.59
N ARG A 45 -1.26 -3.39 -8.11
CA ARG A 45 -0.59 -3.33 -6.79
C ARG A 45 0.45 -2.21 -6.73
N ASP A 46 1.25 -2.07 -7.79
CA ASP A 46 2.22 -1.00 -7.91
C ASP A 46 1.54 0.38 -7.85
N SER A 47 0.44 0.54 -8.56
CA SER A 47 -0.35 1.77 -8.54
C SER A 47 -0.94 2.07 -7.15
N ASN A 48 -1.36 1.04 -6.40
CA ASN A 48 -1.90 1.22 -5.06
C ASN A 48 -0.85 1.67 -4.06
N ALA A 49 0.34 1.06 -4.09
CA ALA A 49 1.45 1.43 -3.22
C ALA A 49 1.90 2.87 -3.48
N ASP A 50 2.07 3.27 -4.75
CA ASP A 50 2.48 4.63 -5.10
C ASP A 50 1.41 5.67 -4.74
N SER A 51 0.13 5.35 -4.96
CA SER A 51 -0.98 6.23 -4.56
C SER A 51 -1.06 6.36 -3.04
N ALA A 52 -0.83 5.28 -2.29
CA ALA A 52 -0.80 5.30 -0.83
C ALA A 52 0.36 6.16 -0.30
N VAL A 53 1.54 6.09 -0.94
CA VAL A 53 2.68 6.96 -0.60
C VAL A 53 2.30 8.43 -0.78
N SER A 54 1.73 8.78 -1.93
CA SER A 54 1.28 10.15 -2.23
C SER A 54 0.22 10.65 -1.24
N ASP A 55 -0.75 9.79 -0.89
CA ASP A 55 -1.78 10.10 0.10
C ASP A 55 -1.16 10.39 1.49
N VAL A 56 -0.18 9.58 1.92
CA VAL A 56 0.55 9.78 3.18
C VAL A 56 1.35 11.08 3.17
N GLN A 57 2.10 11.34 2.09
CA GLN A 57 2.90 12.55 1.96
C GLN A 57 2.03 13.80 2.02
N THR A 58 0.87 13.78 1.34
CA THR A 58 -0.09 14.89 1.39
C THR A 58 -0.64 15.08 2.81
N LEU A 59 -1.00 13.99 3.49
CA LEU A 59 -1.47 14.04 4.87
C LEU A 59 -0.42 14.65 5.80
N LEU A 60 0.81 14.15 5.75
CA LEU A 60 1.91 14.65 6.59
C LEU A 60 2.18 16.13 6.33
N HIS A 61 2.32 16.53 5.06
CA HIS A 61 2.57 17.92 4.68
C HIS A 61 1.46 18.88 5.14
N ASN A 62 0.19 18.52 4.94
CA ASN A 62 -0.92 19.34 5.40
C ASN A 62 -0.96 19.39 6.94
N SER A 63 -0.72 18.26 7.59
CA SER A 63 -0.67 18.20 9.05
C SER A 63 0.45 19.06 9.62
N ASP A 64 1.63 19.10 9.00
CA ASP A 64 2.72 19.99 9.43
C ASP A 64 2.28 21.45 9.35
N THR A 65 1.62 21.84 8.26
CA THR A 65 1.11 23.20 8.07
C THR A 65 0.07 23.57 9.15
N THR A 66 -0.86 22.66 9.44
CA THR A 66 -1.93 22.88 10.42
C THR A 66 -1.40 22.89 11.86
N TYR A 67 -0.56 21.92 12.23
CA TYR A 67 -0.17 21.70 13.62
C TYR A 67 1.10 22.46 14.04
N SER A 68 1.95 22.89 13.11
CA SER A 68 3.10 23.77 13.41
C SER A 68 2.68 25.19 13.80
N SER A 69 1.50 25.63 13.35
CA SER A 69 1.00 26.98 13.55
C SER A 69 0.09 27.15 14.76
N LEU A 70 -0.17 26.08 15.53
CA LEU A 70 -1.10 26.11 16.65
C LEU A 70 -0.56 26.91 17.85
N PRO A 71 -1.19 28.06 18.19
CA PRO A 71 -0.68 28.96 19.22
C PRO A 71 -0.98 28.49 20.66
N SER A 72 -1.93 27.56 20.85
CA SER A 72 -2.31 27.04 22.17
C SER A 72 -3.14 25.76 22.07
N CYS A 73 -2.99 24.86 23.03
CA CYS A 73 -3.71 23.59 23.11
C CYS A 73 -4.60 23.67 24.34
N GLY A 74 -5.91 23.43 24.14
CA GLY A 74 -6.88 23.47 25.23
C GLY A 74 -6.43 22.59 26.40
N GLY A 75 -6.66 23.05 27.64
CA GLY A 75 -6.26 22.35 28.86
C GLY A 75 -5.14 23.00 29.68
N GLY A 76 -4.74 24.25 29.37
CA GLY A 76 -3.76 25.00 30.17
C GLY A 76 -2.29 24.78 29.79
N LEU A 77 -2.03 24.07 28.70
CA LEU A 77 -0.70 23.95 28.09
C LEU A 77 -0.41 25.19 27.23
N THR A 78 0.64 25.93 27.57
CA THR A 78 1.03 27.19 26.91
C THR A 78 2.23 27.07 25.98
N THR A 79 2.80 25.87 25.81
CA THR A 79 3.99 25.63 24.98
C THR A 79 3.93 24.27 24.28
N ASN A 80 4.26 24.24 22.99
CA ASN A 80 4.37 23.07 22.09
C ASN A 80 3.13 22.17 22.02
N CYS A 81 2.14 22.63 21.26
CA CYS A 81 0.88 21.94 21.10
C CYS A 81 0.88 20.86 20.04
N GLY A 82 1.74 20.99 19.03
CA GLY A 82 1.96 20.04 17.95
C GLY A 82 0.78 19.10 17.70
N TYR A 83 1.01 17.79 17.79
CA TYR A 83 0.01 16.76 17.57
C TYR A 83 -0.82 16.39 18.83
N TRP A 84 -1.01 17.32 19.77
CA TRP A 84 -1.78 17.07 20.99
C TRP A 84 -3.20 16.59 20.67
N ASN A 85 -3.53 15.40 21.18
CA ASN A 85 -4.83 14.75 20.98
C ASN A 85 -5.25 14.63 19.49
N VAL A 86 -4.28 14.53 18.58
CA VAL A 86 -4.55 14.26 17.16
C VAL A 86 -5.26 12.92 17.02
N THR A 87 -6.33 12.91 16.23
CA THR A 87 -7.11 11.72 15.89
C THR A 87 -7.38 11.73 14.40
N ALA A 88 -7.82 10.59 13.86
CA ALA A 88 -8.34 10.54 12.49
C ALA A 88 -9.39 11.63 12.23
N GLN A 89 -10.29 11.85 13.20
CA GLN A 89 -11.33 12.86 13.06
C GLN A 89 -10.81 14.30 13.07
N SER A 90 -9.79 14.61 13.89
CA SER A 90 -9.24 15.96 13.91
C SER A 90 -8.57 16.30 12.58
N LEU A 91 -7.82 15.34 12.00
CA LEU A 91 -7.19 15.51 10.69
C LEU A 91 -8.24 15.69 9.57
N ILE A 92 -9.31 14.88 9.59
CA ILE A 92 -10.42 15.01 8.62
C ILE A 92 -11.07 16.39 8.73
N THR A 93 -11.35 16.84 9.95
CA THR A 93 -12.02 18.12 10.21
C THR A 93 -11.14 19.31 9.83
N ALA A 94 -9.83 19.21 10.02
CA ALA A 94 -8.85 20.20 9.60
C ALA A 94 -8.67 20.27 8.08
N GLY A 95 -9.09 19.23 7.35
CA GLY A 95 -8.87 19.12 5.90
C GLY A 95 -7.47 18.61 5.54
N ASP A 96 -6.74 18.05 6.50
CA ASP A 96 -5.37 17.57 6.27
C ASP A 96 -5.33 16.25 5.48
N VAL A 97 -6.43 15.48 5.54
CA VAL A 97 -6.52 14.15 4.94
C VAL A 97 -7.01 14.23 3.49
N PRO A 98 -6.33 13.56 2.54
CA PRO A 98 -6.84 13.37 1.19
C PRO A 98 -8.23 12.69 1.17
N ALA A 99 -9.13 13.17 0.32
CA ALA A 99 -10.48 12.60 0.20
C ALA A 99 -10.50 11.10 -0.11
N SER A 100 -9.44 10.59 -0.77
CA SER A 100 -9.20 9.18 -1.05
C SER A 100 -9.05 8.29 0.18
N MET A 101 -8.60 8.85 1.30
CA MET A 101 -8.38 8.11 2.55
C MET A 101 -9.59 8.17 3.48
N ILE A 102 -10.56 9.04 3.21
CA ILE A 102 -11.73 9.22 4.09
C ILE A 102 -12.73 8.11 3.80
N SER A 103 -13.05 7.31 4.82
CA SER A 103 -14.08 6.27 4.69
C SER A 103 -15.45 6.91 4.38
N PRO A 104 -16.20 6.40 3.40
CA PRO A 104 -17.53 6.93 3.09
C PRO A 104 -18.46 6.88 4.31
N GLY A 105 -18.96 8.04 4.73
CA GLY A 105 -19.93 8.15 5.82
C GLY A 105 -19.37 7.89 7.23
N ALA A 106 -18.05 7.82 7.39
CA ALA A 106 -17.40 7.61 8.68
C ALA A 106 -16.25 8.58 8.95
N ASN A 107 -16.06 8.88 10.24
CA ASN A 107 -14.95 9.66 10.80
C ASN A 107 -13.66 8.82 10.92
N ALA A 108 -13.38 8.02 9.90
CA ALA A 108 -12.33 7.01 9.90
C ALA A 108 -11.50 7.09 8.62
N LEU A 109 -10.26 6.64 8.73
CA LEU A 109 -9.33 6.57 7.61
C LEU A 109 -9.19 5.15 7.10
N THR A 110 -9.22 4.98 5.79
CA THR A 110 -8.94 3.72 5.10
C THR A 110 -7.82 3.96 4.09
N SER A 111 -6.83 3.08 4.08
CA SER A 111 -5.72 3.13 3.12
C SER A 111 -6.17 2.66 1.73
N ARG A 112 -5.34 2.88 0.71
CA ARG A 112 -5.54 2.30 -0.63
C ARG A 112 -5.52 0.77 -0.64
N PHE A 113 -5.00 0.15 0.41
CA PHE A 113 -5.01 -1.29 0.59
C PHE A 113 -6.36 -1.82 1.13
N GLY A 114 -7.33 -0.93 1.38
CA GLY A 114 -8.64 -1.28 1.92
C GLY A 114 -8.65 -1.55 3.43
N THR A 115 -7.56 -1.22 4.12
CA THR A 115 -7.40 -1.46 5.56
C THR A 115 -7.52 -0.16 6.36
N PRO A 116 -8.03 -0.20 7.60
CA PRO A 116 -8.11 0.98 8.45
C PRO A 116 -6.72 1.57 8.73
N VAL A 117 -6.64 2.91 8.77
CA VAL A 117 -5.45 3.63 9.21
C VAL A 117 -5.69 4.16 10.61
N LYS A 118 -4.83 3.76 11.55
CA LYS A 118 -4.89 4.26 12.93
C LYS A 118 -3.97 5.46 13.07
N VAL A 119 -4.52 6.54 13.62
CA VAL A 119 -3.81 7.78 13.92
C VAL A 119 -3.72 7.92 15.43
N THR A 120 -2.53 8.13 15.96
CA THR A 120 -2.31 8.39 17.38
C THR A 120 -1.25 9.48 17.56
N PRO A 121 -1.39 10.34 18.58
CA PRO A 121 -0.30 11.19 19.02
C PRO A 121 0.88 10.32 19.45
N SER A 122 2.09 10.79 19.18
CA SER A 122 3.34 10.16 19.58
C SER A 122 4.30 11.22 20.12
N PHE A 123 5.49 10.77 20.50
CA PHE A 123 6.60 11.65 20.80
C PHE A 123 7.91 11.00 20.33
N VAL A 124 8.85 11.82 19.91
CA VAL A 124 10.21 11.36 19.56
C VAL A 124 11.26 12.10 20.40
N LEU A 125 11.21 13.43 20.46
CA LEU A 125 12.09 14.25 21.28
C LEU A 125 11.35 14.92 22.45
N ASN A 126 10.18 15.47 22.17
CA ASN A 126 9.36 16.24 23.11
C ASN A 126 7.91 15.74 23.11
N GLN A 127 7.15 16.05 24.15
CA GLN A 127 5.75 15.69 24.17
C GLN A 127 4.98 16.37 23.03
N ASN A 128 4.15 15.61 22.32
CA ASN A 128 3.29 16.06 21.20
C ASN A 128 4.03 16.52 19.95
N ASP A 129 5.32 16.23 19.83
CA ASP A 129 6.10 16.63 18.66
C ASP A 129 5.90 15.71 17.45
N ALA A 130 5.24 14.56 17.63
CA ALA A 130 5.11 13.56 16.58
C ALA A 130 3.71 12.98 16.44
N ILE A 131 3.39 12.56 15.23
CA ILE A 131 2.21 11.78 14.88
C ILE A 131 2.64 10.37 14.50
N GLN A 132 1.87 9.37 14.94
CA GLN A 132 2.03 7.99 14.51
C GLN A 132 0.86 7.58 13.63
N LEU A 133 1.17 7.09 12.43
CA LEU A 133 0.23 6.47 11.50
C LEU A 133 0.53 4.98 11.41
N GLN A 134 -0.47 4.14 11.63
CA GLN A 134 -0.34 2.70 11.51
C GLN A 134 -1.19 2.19 10.34
N PHE A 135 -0.52 1.47 9.43
CA PHE A 135 -1.09 0.86 8.23
C PHE A 135 -1.01 -0.66 8.31
N GLU A 136 -2.00 -1.34 7.74
CA GLU A 136 -1.90 -2.76 7.40
C GLU A 136 -1.75 -2.90 5.88
N VAL A 137 -0.57 -3.33 5.45
CA VAL A 137 -0.19 -3.35 4.03
C VAL A 137 0.02 -4.79 3.58
N PRO A 138 -0.44 -5.19 2.38
CA PRO A 138 -0.12 -6.50 1.83
C PRO A 138 1.39 -6.75 1.82
N ALA A 139 1.83 -7.94 2.21
CA ALA A 139 3.26 -8.29 2.29
C ALA A 139 3.99 -8.07 0.95
N THR A 140 3.28 -8.20 -0.17
CA THR A 140 3.79 -7.96 -1.53
C THR A 140 4.04 -6.48 -1.86
N GLU A 141 3.32 -5.57 -1.21
CA GLU A 141 3.40 -4.11 -1.42
C GLU A 141 4.19 -3.41 -0.31
N CYS A 142 4.42 -4.10 0.82
CA CYS A 142 5.10 -3.61 2.01
C CYS A 142 6.43 -2.91 1.72
N ALA A 143 7.31 -3.56 0.94
CA ALA A 143 8.64 -3.00 0.70
C ALA A 143 8.58 -1.69 -0.08
N ARG A 144 7.74 -1.63 -1.12
CA ARG A 144 7.57 -0.45 -1.98
C ARG A 144 6.95 0.71 -1.22
N PHE A 145 5.86 0.45 -0.51
CA PHE A 145 5.21 1.46 0.33
C PHE A 145 6.17 1.99 1.40
N ALA A 146 6.85 1.10 2.13
CA ALA A 146 7.79 1.47 3.19
C ALA A 146 8.99 2.27 2.66
N THR A 147 9.56 1.92 1.51
CA THR A 147 10.64 2.71 0.90
C THR A 147 10.15 4.06 0.37
N GLY A 148 8.90 4.14 -0.10
CA GLY A 148 8.34 5.38 -0.66
C GLY A 148 8.05 6.43 0.41
N VAL A 149 7.59 6.01 1.59
CA VAL A 149 7.34 6.93 2.72
C VAL A 149 8.57 7.18 3.59
N ALA A 150 9.65 6.43 3.40
CA ALA A 150 10.85 6.49 4.26
C ALA A 150 11.50 7.88 4.31
N SER A 151 11.42 8.66 3.23
CA SER A 151 11.96 10.03 3.19
C SER A 151 11.18 11.04 4.02
N ASP A 152 9.90 10.78 4.24
CA ASP A 152 8.95 11.72 4.81
C ASP A 152 8.62 11.40 6.28
N VAL A 153 9.34 10.46 6.88
CA VAL A 153 9.09 10.00 8.25
C VAL A 153 10.41 9.85 9.02
N ASP A 154 10.38 10.19 10.29
CA ASP A 154 11.55 10.11 11.16
C ASP A 154 11.83 8.69 11.63
N VAL A 155 10.78 7.96 12.03
CA VAL A 155 10.89 6.59 12.51
C VAL A 155 9.94 5.68 11.74
N LEU A 156 10.48 4.55 11.27
CA LEU A 156 9.73 3.53 10.55
C LEU A 156 9.85 2.20 11.28
N ASN A 157 8.72 1.64 11.71
CA ASN A 157 8.65 0.30 12.29
C ASN A 157 7.82 -0.64 11.40
N ILE A 158 8.32 -1.84 11.16
CA ILE A 158 7.65 -2.88 10.38
C ILE A 158 7.53 -4.15 11.22
N GLY A 159 6.30 -4.58 11.47
CA GLY A 159 6.00 -5.74 12.31
C GLY A 159 6.64 -5.62 13.70
N GLY A 160 6.64 -4.41 14.28
CA GLY A 160 7.24 -4.12 15.59
C GLY A 160 8.77 -4.02 15.62
N THR A 161 9.47 -4.08 14.47
CA THR A 161 10.91 -3.81 14.40
C THR A 161 11.17 -2.47 13.74
N GLN A 162 11.98 -1.64 14.39
CA GLN A 162 12.49 -0.40 13.81
C GLN A 162 13.44 -0.70 12.66
N VAL A 163 13.09 -0.20 11.48
CA VAL A 163 13.90 -0.32 10.25
C VAL A 163 14.54 1.01 9.85
N GLN A 164 14.06 2.13 10.40
CA GLN A 164 14.65 3.46 10.25
C GLN A 164 14.45 4.28 11.52
N ASN A 165 15.42 5.11 11.85
CA ASN A 165 15.33 6.14 12.88
C ASN A 165 16.28 7.30 12.53
N MET A 166 15.77 8.26 11.76
CA MET A 166 16.54 9.43 11.30
C MET A 166 17.00 10.30 12.46
N VAL A 167 16.22 10.36 13.55
CA VAL A 167 16.55 11.14 14.75
C VAL A 167 17.76 10.55 15.49
N ALA A 168 17.86 9.22 15.53
CA ALA A 168 19.03 8.53 16.08
C ALA A 168 20.18 8.39 15.06
N GLY A 169 20.10 9.04 13.89
CA GLY A 169 21.11 8.96 12.83
C GLY A 169 21.15 7.62 12.08
N SER A 170 20.13 6.78 12.24
CA SER A 170 20.02 5.47 11.59
C SER A 170 19.12 5.56 10.35
N GLY A 171 19.73 5.59 9.17
CA GLY A 171 19.01 5.53 7.90
C GLY A 171 18.28 4.20 7.67
N LEU A 172 17.58 4.10 6.54
CA LEU A 172 16.78 2.91 6.20
C LEU A 172 17.61 1.63 6.10
N ASN A 173 17.32 0.66 6.97
CA ASN A 173 17.90 -0.67 6.91
C ASN A 173 17.13 -1.58 5.94
N LEU A 174 17.60 -1.62 4.68
CA LEU A 174 17.00 -2.42 3.61
C LEU A 174 16.99 -3.93 3.89
N ALA A 175 17.95 -4.45 4.66
CA ALA A 175 18.00 -5.87 5.01
C ALA A 175 16.89 -6.24 5.98
N SER A 176 16.74 -5.45 7.06
CA SER A 176 15.65 -5.62 8.03
C SER A 176 14.30 -5.41 7.35
N LEU A 177 14.14 -4.38 6.52
CA LEU A 177 12.92 -4.12 5.76
C LEU A 177 12.51 -5.33 4.90
N GLY A 178 13.44 -5.88 4.11
CA GLY A 178 13.19 -7.05 3.27
C GLY A 178 12.79 -8.29 4.08
N GLN A 179 13.36 -8.49 5.26
CA GLN A 179 13.00 -9.59 6.15
C GLN A 179 11.61 -9.40 6.77
N ARG A 180 11.30 -8.21 7.30
CA ARG A 180 10.01 -7.95 7.97
C ARG A 180 8.84 -7.96 6.99
N CYS A 181 9.02 -7.43 5.78
CA CYS A 181 7.98 -7.49 4.75
C CYS A 181 7.68 -8.92 4.26
N LYS A 182 8.66 -9.84 4.31
CA LYS A 182 8.47 -11.25 3.97
C LYS A 182 7.93 -12.10 5.13
N ALA A 183 8.06 -11.63 6.37
CA ALA A 183 7.63 -12.36 7.56
C ALA A 183 6.10 -12.35 7.76
N GLY A 184 5.38 -11.40 7.17
CA GLY A 184 3.92 -11.35 7.24
C GLY A 184 3.25 -12.29 6.24
N ALA A 185 2.49 -13.27 6.73
CA ALA A 185 1.60 -14.05 5.88
C ALA A 185 0.36 -13.20 5.56
N GLY A 186 0.30 -12.61 4.37
CA GLY A 186 -0.83 -11.80 3.90
C GLY A 186 -0.61 -10.31 4.10
N THR A 187 -0.73 -9.81 5.32
CA THR A 187 -0.56 -8.38 5.66
C THR A 187 0.57 -8.15 6.66
N VAL A 188 1.15 -6.97 6.62
CA VAL A 188 2.24 -6.50 7.47
C VAL A 188 1.83 -5.16 8.07
N THR A 189 1.99 -5.04 9.39
CA THR A 189 1.77 -3.76 10.07
C THR A 189 2.98 -2.86 9.88
N ILE A 190 2.75 -1.65 9.38
CA ILE A 190 3.76 -0.60 9.23
C ILE A 190 3.33 0.58 10.10
N GLN A 191 4.24 1.04 10.96
CA GLN A 191 4.06 2.23 11.77
C GLN A 191 5.02 3.30 11.29
N LEU A 192 4.46 4.43 10.91
CA LEU A 192 5.15 5.64 10.50
C LEU A 192 5.10 6.62 11.66
N VAL A 193 6.22 7.20 12.06
CA VAL A 193 6.26 8.30 13.01
C VAL A 193 6.93 9.47 12.34
N HIS A 194 6.21 10.60 12.33
CA HIS A 194 6.64 11.85 11.72
C HIS A 194 6.59 12.96 12.76
N MET A 195 7.65 13.77 12.81
CA MET A 195 7.77 14.92 13.70
C MET A 195 7.45 16.23 12.98
N LEU A 196 6.94 17.20 13.76
CA LEU A 196 6.79 18.60 13.37
C LEU A 196 8.12 19.36 13.25
#